data_AF-A0A2M7GKU5-F1
#
_entry.id   AF-A0A2M7GKU5-F1
#
_cell.length_a   1.000
_cell.length_b   1.000
_cell.length_c   1.000
_cell.angle_alpha   90.00
_cell.angle_beta   90.00
_cell.angle_gamma   90.00
#
_symmetry.space_group_name_H-M   'P 1'
#
loop_
_entity.id
_entity.type
_entity.pdbx_description
1 polymer ?
#
loop_
_entity_poly.entity_id
_entity_poly.type
_entity_poly.pdbx_seq_one_letter_code
_entity_poly.pdbx_strand_id
1 'polypeptide(L)' 'MKMSGLFIGRPVYWALAAAVILVLAGLGLHQAHVRDFVPFLFAVLAIAAAAVAAVLYLYRPGERATRETLDPDQAG' A
#
# COMPACT_ATOMS: atom_id res chain seq x y z
N MET A 1 -21.30 6.16 14.00
CA MET A 1 -20.77 6.10 12.61
C MET A 1 -20.05 4.77 12.44
N LYS A 2 -20.38 3.97 11.43
CA LYS A 2 -19.73 2.67 11.21
C LYS A 2 -18.28 2.90 10.77
N MET A 3 -17.30 2.38 11.51
CA MET A 3 -15.87 2.50 11.17
C MET A 3 -15.52 1.88 9.80
N SER A 4 -16.38 1.01 9.28
CA SER A 4 -16.28 0.43 7.95
C SER A 4 -16.46 1.44 6.81
N GLY A 5 -16.92 2.68 7.09
CA GLY A 5 -16.99 3.77 6.12
C GLY A 5 -15.82 4.76 6.19
N LEU A 6 -14.93 4.63 7.18
CA LEU A 6 -13.78 5.54 7.34
C LEU A 6 -12.56 5.06 6.54
N PHE A 7 -12.40 3.74 6.38
CA PHE A 7 -11.29 3.15 5.65
C PHE A 7 -11.76 2.73 4.26
N ILE A 8 -11.22 3.39 3.23
CA ILE A 8 -11.24 2.86 1.85
C ILE A 8 -10.34 1.62 1.85
N GLY A 9 -10.94 0.42 1.81
CA GLY A 9 -10.25 -0.86 1.80
C GLY A 9 -10.02 -1.52 3.17
N ARG A 10 -9.26 -2.63 3.20
CA ARG A 10 -8.95 -3.36 4.44
C ARG A 10 -8.02 -2.55 5.36
N PRO A 11 -8.23 -2.57 6.69
CA PRO A 11 -7.36 -1.89 7.67
C PRO A 11 -5.88 -2.27 7.56
N VAL A 12 -5.59 -3.49 7.09
CA VAL A 12 -4.21 -3.96 6.91
C VAL A 12 -3.43 -3.11 5.89
N TYR A 13 -4.09 -2.60 4.84
CA TYR A 13 -3.43 -1.72 3.88
C TYR A 13 -3.09 -0.35 4.48
N TRP A 14 -3.93 0.13 5.40
CA TRP A 14 -3.65 1.36 6.14
C TRP A 14 -2.49 1.19 7.13
N ALA A 15 -2.39 0.03 7.80
CA ALA A 15 -1.24 -0.29 8.62
C ALA A 15 0.06 -0.36 7.79
N LEU A 16 0.00 -0.97 6.61
CA LEU A 16 1.13 -1.00 5.66
C LEU A 16 1.54 0.42 5.23
N ALA A 17 0.56 1.26 4.86
CA ALA A 17 0.81 2.64 4.48
C ALA A 17 1.46 3.45 5.62
N ALA A 18 0.95 3.31 6.84
CA ALA A 18 1.52 3.97 8.02
C ALA A 18 2.96 3.52 8.28
N ALA A 19 3.25 2.22 8.14
CA ALA A 19 4.61 1.69 8.26
C ALA A 19 5.56 2.29 7.21
N VAL A 20 5.14 2.38 5.95
CA VAL A 20 5.93 3.01 4.88
C VAL A 20 6.20 4.48 5.19
N ILE A 21 5.19 5.23 5.63
CA ILE A 21 5.34 6.65 6.00
C ILE A 21 6.36 6.82 7.12
N LEU A 22 6.30 6.00 8.17
CA LEU A 22 7.24 6.08 9.30
C LEU A 22 8.70 5.84 8.86
N VAL A 23 8.93 4.85 8.00
CA VAL A 23 10.28 4.55 7.51
C VAL A 23 10.81 5.69 6.64
N LEU A 24 9.99 6.21 5.72
CA LEU A 24 10.38 7.33 4.87
C LEU A 24 10.62 8.61 5.68
N ALA A 25 9.82 8.87 6.70
CA ALA A 25 10.02 10.00 7.62
C ALA A 25 11.37 9.86 8.36
N GLY A 26 11.71 8.66 8.84
CA GLY A 26 13.01 8.38 9.46
C GLY A 26 14.18 8.68 8.53
N LEU A 27 14.11 8.22 7.27
CA LEU A 27 15.11 8.49 6.23
C LEU A 27 15.23 9.99 5.92
N GLY A 28 14.10 10.69 5.87
CA GLY A 28 14.03 12.14 5.63
C GLY A 28 14.65 12.96 6.76
N LEU A 29 14.34 12.62 8.02
CA LEU A 29 14.86 13.29 9.22
C LEU A 29 16.38 13.16 9.34
N HIS A 30 16.96 12.04 8.89
CA HIS A 30 18.41 11.84 8.83
C HIS A 30 19.07 12.51 7.62
N GLN A 31 18.28 13.15 6.75
CA GLN A 31 18.74 13.73 5.49
C GLN A 31 19.53 12.72 4.63
N ALA A 32 19.19 11.43 4.72
CA ALA A 32 19.89 10.36 4.01
C ALA A 32 19.88 10.58 2.49
N HIS A 33 18.81 11.22 1.98
CA HIS A 33 18.70 11.63 0.58
C HIS A 33 19.77 12.64 0.12
N VAL A 34 20.40 13.39 1.04
CA VAL A 34 21.47 14.35 0.74
C VAL A 34 22.83 13.79 1.10
N ARG A 35 22.96 13.18 2.29
CA ARG A 35 24.25 12.69 2.79
C ARG A 35 24.69 11.41 2.11
N ASP A 36 23.77 10.47 1.92
CA ASP A 36 24.07 9.10 1.49
C ASP A 36 23.04 8.64 0.44
N PHE A 37 23.09 9.26 -0.74
CA PHE A 37 22.06 9.07 -1.77
C PHE A 37 21.95 7.62 -2.27
N VAL A 38 23.08 6.92 -2.46
CA VAL A 38 23.10 5.54 -2.96
C VAL A 38 22.37 4.58 -2.00
N PRO A 39 22.73 4.48 -0.70
CA PRO A 39 22.00 3.62 0.22
C PRO A 39 20.56 4.09 0.45
N PHE A 40 20.29 5.41 0.42
CA PHE A 40 18.92 5.93 0.43
C PHE A 40 18.08 5.38 -0.73
N LEU A 41 18.61 5.39 -1.95
CA LEU A 41 17.92 4.87 -3.13
C LEU A 41 17.59 3.38 -2.98
N PHE A 42 18.54 2.56 -2.51
CA PHE A 42 18.31 1.14 -2.27
C PHE A 42 17.30 0.89 -1.14
N ALA A 43 17.31 1.71 -0.09
CA ALA A 43 16.31 1.61 0.97
C ALA A 43 14.90 1.90 0.44
N VAL A 44 14.73 2.97 -0.35
CA VAL A 44 13.44 3.30 -0.98
C VAL A 44 12.98 2.18 -1.93
N LEU A 45 13.90 1.65 -2.74
CA LEU A 45 13.60 0.53 -3.64
C LEU A 45 13.15 -0.72 -2.87
N ALA A 46 13.85 -1.06 -1.78
CA ALA A 46 13.51 -2.20 -0.94
C ALA A 46 12.14 -2.04 -0.29
N ILE A 47 11.81 -0.84 0.21
CA ILE A 47 10.50 -0.52 0.78
C ILE A 47 9.40 -0.67 -0.27
N ALA A 48 9.62 -0.15 -1.49
CA ALA A 48 8.66 -0.27 -2.58
C ALA A 48 8.42 -1.73 -2.97
N ALA A 49 9.49 -2.51 -3.16
CA ALA A 49 9.39 -3.93 -3.48
C ALA A 49 8.67 -4.73 -2.38
N ALA A 50 8.99 -4.46 -1.11
CA ALA A 50 8.34 -5.10 0.03
C ALA A 50 6.85 -4.74 0.13
N ALA A 51 6.49 -3.47 -0.09
CA ALA A 51 5.10 -3.03 -0.07
C ALA A 51 4.29 -3.70 -1.18
N VAL A 52 4.82 -3.76 -2.41
CA VAL A 52 4.17 -4.46 -3.53
C VAL A 52 4.01 -5.95 -3.21
N ALA A 53 5.06 -6.61 -2.74
CA ALA A 53 5.00 -8.03 -2.37
C ALA A 53 3.96 -8.29 -1.26
N ALA A 54 3.90 -7.41 -0.25
CA ALA A 54 2.90 -7.50 0.82
C ALA A 54 1.49 -7.35 0.27
N VAL A 55 1.24 -6.37 -0.61
CA VAL A 55 -0.07 -6.17 -1.25
C VAL A 55 -0.45 -7.40 -2.07
N LEU A 56 0.45 -7.94 -2.90
CA LEU A 56 0.19 -9.14 -3.70
C LEU A 56 -0.11 -10.37 -2.84
N TYR A 57 0.60 -10.53 -1.72
CA TYR A 57 0.36 -11.64 -0.78
C TYR A 57 -0.96 -11.50 -0.02
N LEU A 58 -1.32 -10.27 0.38
CA LEU A 58 -2.54 -9.97 1.13
C LEU A 58 -3.80 -9.87 0.24
N TYR A 59 -3.60 -9.68 -1.07
CA TYR A 59 -4.66 -9.51 -2.05
C TYR A 59 -5.60 -10.71 -2.07
N ARG A 60 -6.90 -10.45 -1.91
CA ARG A 60 -7.95 -11.44 -2.14
C ARG A 60 -8.84 -11.03 -3.32
N PRO A 61 -9.28 -11.97 -4.18
CA PRO A 61 -10.10 -11.68 -5.37
C PRO A 61 -11.41 -10.91 -5.08
N GLY A 62 -11.96 -11.05 -3.87
CA GLY A 62 -13.17 -10.36 -3.42
C GLY A 62 -12.97 -8.90 -2.98
N GLU A 63 -11.74 -8.38 -2.99
CA GLU A 63 -11.42 -6.99 -2.60
C GLU A 63 -11.43 -6.02 -3.79
N ARG A 64 -11.90 -6.47 -4.95
CA ARG A 64 -12.02 -5.65 -6.15
C ARG A 64 -13.13 -4.60 -5.95
N ALA A 65 -12.74 -3.40 -5.55
CA ALA A 65 -13.66 -2.27 -5.35
C ALA A 65 -14.39 -1.81 -6.63
N THR A 66 -13.93 -2.21 -7.82
CA THR A 66 -14.40 -1.68 -9.12
C THR A 66 -14.83 -2.75 -10.12
N ARG A 67 -15.03 -4.01 -9.72
CA ARG A 67 -15.79 -4.94 -10.56
C ARG A 67 -17.26 -4.84 -10.18
N GLU A 68 -18.02 -4.04 -10.91
CA GLU A 68 -19.38 -4.46 -11.24
C GLU A 68 -19.27 -5.89 -11.76
N THR A 69 -19.89 -6.83 -11.06
CA THR A 69 -20.18 -8.13 -11.63
C THR A 69 -21.00 -7.85 -12.88
N LEU A 70 -20.41 -8.01 -14.05
CA LEU A 70 -21.19 -8.20 -15.27
C LEU A 70 -22.04 -9.44 -15.01
N ASP A 71 -23.26 -9.22 -14.55
CA ASP A 71 -24.24 -10.26 -14.33
C ASP A 71 -24.54 -10.86 -15.70
N PRO A 72 -24.18 -12.14 -15.96
CA PRO A 72 -24.45 -12.76 -17.26
C PRO A 72 -25.95 -12.76 -17.60
N ASP A 73 -26.82 -12.57 -16.62
CA ASP A 73 -28.27 -12.50 -16.79
C ASP A 73 -28.78 -11.12 -17.26
N GLN A 74 -27.92 -10.10 -17.36
CA GLN A 74 -28.27 -8.78 -17.93
C GLN A 74 -27.85 -8.61 -19.41
N ALA A 75 -27.27 -9.65 -20.01
CA ALA A 75 -26.83 -9.66 -21.41
C ALA A 75 -27.71 -10.54 -22.35
N GLY A 76 -28.95 -10.82 -21.95
CA GLY A 76 -29.93 -11.60 -22.72
C GLY A 76 -31.30 -10.95 -22.77
#